data_AF-A0A1A9Z1D3-F1
#
_entry.id   AF-A0A1A9Z1D3-F1
#
_cell.length_a   1.000
_cell.length_b   1.000
_cell.length_c   1.000
_cell.angle_alpha   90.00
_cell.angle_beta   90.00
_cell.angle_gamma   90.00
#
_symmetry.space_group_name_H-M   'P 1'
#
loop_
_entity.id
_entity.type
_entity.pdbx_description
1 polymer ?
#
loop_
_entity_poly.entity_id
_entity_poly.type
_entity_poly.pdbx_seq_one_letter_code
_entity_poly.pdbx_strand_id
1 'polypeptide(L)'
;MHGMHIGDVIILAVKPNVIPVVCSEIKDIENLSNKIIISVAAGISIKKIHEYIASKDVTIVRAMPNTPVLINQGVTGLYAQKINTNQKEFITEMFNKISKTFWLTHENELNYIIAAASSAPAYFFLMMECMQKSAQKMGLNKTYVKELIAQTAKGSAMLAEYFHDKSFQVLKHHVVSKGGTTEAALKVFTQYNFQKIIEKSMQAAADKAKEIENTSTTNQNKINELKELLYKSKINAISQKDLYIKKIVESAPTFIENALIKARHASKFGLPALSDDSGLIIEALNGKPGIYSSRFCGKLSTDNNNIKKVLEKMSNFKMSERHAQLYCALAYVRFPEDPTPIIVEGFLKGTIAQCISKSKNGFGYDPIFFLVKYNKMLSELTLKEKIKISHRSKAIKKMIKKIISN
;
A
#
# COMPACT_ATOMS: atom_id res chain seq x y z
N MET A 1 18.40 15.22 -34.12
CA MET A 1 17.25 15.20 -33.20
C MET A 1 16.43 13.95 -33.50
N HIS A 2 16.71 12.82 -32.83
CA HIS A 2 15.75 11.70 -32.84
C HIS A 2 14.65 12.09 -31.86
N GLY A 3 13.48 12.49 -32.38
CA GLY A 3 12.34 12.83 -31.53
C GLY A 3 11.90 11.60 -30.77
N MET A 4 11.86 11.67 -29.43
CA MET A 4 11.22 10.62 -28.65
C MET A 4 9.73 10.60 -28.99
N HIS A 5 9.19 9.42 -29.29
CA HIS A 5 7.79 9.26 -29.65
C HIS A 5 6.99 8.64 -28.50
N ILE A 6 5.66 8.78 -28.51
CA ILE A 6 4.78 8.22 -27.46
C ILE A 6 5.00 6.71 -27.29
N GLY A 7 5.36 5.99 -28.37
CA GLY A 7 5.70 4.57 -28.34
C GLY A 7 6.96 4.21 -27.54
N ASP A 8 7.72 5.19 -27.04
CA ASP A 8 8.94 4.98 -26.25
C ASP A 8 8.70 5.01 -24.73
N VAL A 9 7.46 5.29 -24.30
CA VAL A 9 7.10 5.39 -22.88
C VAL A 9 6.07 4.34 -22.48
N ILE A 10 6.37 3.61 -21.40
CA ILE A 10 5.45 2.68 -20.75
C ILE A 10 5.06 3.29 -19.40
N ILE A 11 3.78 3.62 -19.22
CA ILE A 11 3.27 4.15 -17.95
C ILE A 11 2.65 3.02 -17.12
N LEU A 12 3.28 2.70 -15.98
CA LEU A 12 2.72 1.77 -15.00
C LEU A 12 1.70 2.51 -14.11
N ALA A 13 0.47 2.57 -14.59
CA ALA A 13 -0.68 3.22 -13.92
C ALA A 13 -1.61 2.24 -13.20
N VAL A 14 -1.09 1.07 -12.81
CA VAL A 14 -1.85 0.07 -12.03
C VAL A 14 -1.60 0.25 -10.53
N LYS A 15 -2.47 -0.34 -9.71
CA LYS A 15 -2.28 -0.34 -8.26
C LYS A 15 -0.91 -0.97 -7.91
N PRO A 16 -0.24 -0.53 -6.82
CA PRO A 16 1.08 -1.05 -6.42
C PRO A 16 1.18 -2.58 -6.35
N ASN A 17 0.08 -3.25 -5.99
CA ASN A 17 -0.03 -4.70 -5.90
C ASN A 17 -0.16 -5.44 -7.24
N VAL A 18 -0.23 -4.72 -8.35
CA VAL A 18 -0.33 -5.27 -9.71
C VAL A 18 0.98 -5.06 -10.47
N ILE A 19 1.81 -4.11 -10.04
CA ILE A 19 3.11 -3.80 -10.64
C ILE A 19 3.99 -5.04 -10.85
N PRO A 20 4.16 -5.98 -9.89
CA PRO A 20 5.01 -7.15 -10.12
C PRO A 20 4.55 -8.02 -11.29
N VAL A 21 3.23 -8.19 -11.45
CA VAL A 21 2.64 -9.00 -12.53
C VAL A 21 2.86 -8.31 -13.86
N VAL A 22 2.51 -7.03 -13.96
CA VAL A 22 2.69 -6.24 -15.19
C VAL A 22 4.17 -6.20 -15.58
N CYS A 23 5.07 -5.94 -14.63
CA CYS A 23 6.51 -5.99 -14.88
C CYS A 23 6.97 -7.35 -15.43
N SER A 24 6.40 -8.46 -14.95
CA SER A 24 6.73 -9.80 -15.44
C SER A 24 6.20 -10.11 -16.84
N GLU A 25 5.13 -9.44 -17.26
CA GLU A 25 4.54 -9.57 -18.60
C GLU A 25 5.27 -8.68 -19.62
N ILE A 26 5.72 -7.49 -19.22
CA ILE A 26 6.39 -6.54 -20.13
C ILE A 26 7.89 -6.78 -20.26
N LYS A 27 8.49 -7.63 -19.42
CA LYS A 27 9.95 -7.86 -19.42
C LYS A 27 10.49 -8.40 -20.76
N ASP A 28 9.65 -9.13 -21.51
CA ASP A 28 10.00 -9.78 -22.76
C ASP A 28 9.65 -8.91 -23.99
N ILE A 29 9.22 -7.66 -23.78
CA ILE A 29 8.99 -6.70 -24.87
C ILE A 29 10.31 -6.42 -25.58
N GLU A 30 10.30 -6.50 -26.90
CA GLU A 30 11.45 -6.21 -27.74
C GLU A 30 11.91 -4.74 -27.53
N ASN A 31 13.23 -4.54 -27.45
CA ASN A 31 13.85 -3.22 -27.25
C ASN A 31 13.41 -2.50 -25.95
N LEU A 32 13.00 -3.22 -24.91
CA LEU A 32 12.60 -2.63 -23.62
C LEU A 32 13.69 -1.70 -23.04
N SER A 33 14.98 -2.00 -23.23
CA SER A 33 16.10 -1.15 -22.81
C SER A 33 16.08 0.25 -23.41
N ASN A 34 15.45 0.42 -24.58
CA ASN A 34 15.34 1.72 -25.26
C ASN A 34 14.08 2.48 -24.81
N LYS A 35 13.21 1.86 -24.01
CA LYS A 35 11.99 2.44 -23.47
C LYS A 35 12.23 3.12 -22.14
N ILE A 36 11.31 4.02 -21.79
CA ILE A 36 11.24 4.65 -20.48
C ILE A 36 10.02 4.12 -19.76
N ILE A 37 10.24 3.61 -18.55
CA ILE A 37 9.15 3.17 -17.69
C ILE A 37 8.85 4.26 -16.68
N ILE A 38 7.61 4.77 -16.71
CA ILE A 38 7.12 5.76 -15.74
C ILE A 38 6.16 5.06 -14.79
N SER A 39 6.51 4.96 -13.51
CA SER A 39 5.62 4.39 -12.49
C SER A 39 4.94 5.48 -11.68
N VAL A 40 3.60 5.50 -11.71
CA VAL A 40 2.78 6.36 -10.82
C VAL A 40 2.33 5.62 -9.54
N ALA A 41 2.77 4.37 -9.36
CA ALA A 41 2.37 3.54 -8.24
C ALA A 41 3.10 3.97 -6.95
N ALA A 42 2.32 4.30 -5.92
CA ALA A 42 2.85 4.62 -4.59
C ALA A 42 3.53 3.40 -3.93
N GLY A 43 4.65 3.63 -3.26
CA GLY A 43 5.31 2.61 -2.43
C GLY A 43 6.08 1.50 -3.18
N ILE A 44 6.28 1.62 -4.49
CA ILE A 44 7.15 0.71 -5.25
C ILE A 44 8.38 1.46 -5.71
N SER A 45 9.55 1.10 -5.18
CA SER A 45 10.80 1.77 -5.51
C SER A 45 11.35 1.37 -6.88
N ILE A 46 12.17 2.24 -7.48
CA ILE A 46 12.88 1.98 -8.74
C ILE A 46 13.63 0.65 -8.67
N LYS A 47 14.32 0.40 -7.54
CA LYS A 47 15.00 -0.87 -7.27
C LYS A 47 14.07 -2.09 -7.42
N LYS A 48 12.87 -2.04 -6.84
CA LYS A 48 11.90 -3.15 -6.94
C LYS A 48 11.40 -3.33 -8.37
N ILE A 49 11.19 -2.23 -9.10
CA ILE A 49 10.73 -2.32 -10.50
C ILE A 49 11.82 -2.99 -11.36
N HIS A 50 13.10 -2.64 -11.19
CA HIS A 50 14.20 -3.36 -11.82
C HIS A 50 14.22 -4.85 -11.47
N GLU A 51 13.99 -5.20 -10.19
CA GLU A 51 13.91 -6.61 -9.76
C GLU A 51 12.76 -7.36 -10.46
N TYR A 52 11.58 -6.75 -10.62
CA TYR A 52 10.43 -7.39 -11.27
C TYR A 52 10.60 -7.54 -12.79
N ILE A 53 11.26 -6.59 -13.45
CA ILE A 53 11.54 -6.64 -14.89
C ILE A 53 12.75 -7.52 -15.20
N ALA A 54 13.57 -7.84 -14.18
CA ALA A 54 14.83 -8.56 -14.33
C ALA A 54 15.82 -7.89 -15.30
N SER A 55 15.76 -6.56 -15.42
CA SER A 55 16.68 -5.74 -16.22
C SER A 55 17.12 -4.51 -15.44
N LYS A 56 18.41 -4.18 -15.52
CA LYS A 56 19.01 -2.98 -14.90
C LYS A 56 19.20 -1.82 -15.86
N ASP A 57 19.00 -2.05 -17.16
CA ASP A 57 19.41 -1.12 -18.22
C ASP A 57 18.26 -0.22 -18.70
N VAL A 58 17.03 -0.49 -18.26
CA VAL A 58 15.85 0.32 -18.56
C VAL A 58 15.84 1.62 -17.74
N THR A 59 15.58 2.75 -18.38
CA THR A 59 15.31 4.01 -17.67
C THR A 59 13.97 3.92 -16.93
N ILE A 60 14.00 4.10 -15.61
CA ILE A 60 12.80 4.13 -14.77
C ILE A 60 12.66 5.50 -14.12
N VAL A 61 11.49 6.10 -14.28
CA VAL A 61 11.09 7.32 -13.60
C VAL A 61 9.91 7.00 -12.69
N ARG A 62 10.01 7.37 -11.42
CA ARG A 62 8.85 7.42 -10.53
C ARG A 62 8.20 8.77 -10.63
N ALA A 63 6.88 8.77 -10.79
CA ALA A 63 6.05 9.95 -10.78
C ALA A 63 5.06 9.88 -9.62
N MET A 64 4.87 10.98 -8.93
CA MET A 64 3.92 11.11 -7.83
C MET A 64 2.96 12.27 -8.11
N PRO A 65 1.96 12.06 -8.99
CA PRO A 65 0.93 13.04 -9.24
C PRO A 65 -0.05 13.14 -8.06
N ASN A 66 -0.96 14.11 -8.12
CA ASN A 66 -2.08 14.26 -7.21
C ASN A 66 -3.41 14.42 -7.96
N THR A 67 -4.55 14.37 -7.27
CA THR A 67 -5.87 14.34 -7.93
C THR A 67 -6.23 15.60 -8.75
N PRO A 68 -5.75 16.82 -8.45
CA PRO A 68 -5.96 17.99 -9.30
C PRO A 68 -5.43 17.88 -10.75
N VAL A 69 -4.66 16.85 -11.11
CA VAL A 69 -4.33 16.55 -12.51
C VAL A 69 -5.57 16.39 -13.40
N LEU A 70 -6.72 16.00 -12.83
CA LEU A 70 -8.00 15.86 -13.55
C LEU A 70 -8.51 17.19 -14.14
N ILE A 71 -8.00 18.32 -13.65
CA ILE A 71 -8.36 19.67 -14.09
C ILE A 71 -7.13 20.49 -14.48
N ASN A 72 -6.02 19.82 -14.81
CA ASN A 72 -4.74 20.42 -15.20
C ASN A 72 -4.13 21.36 -14.13
N GLN A 73 -4.47 21.18 -12.86
CA GLN A 73 -3.93 21.94 -11.73
C GLN A 73 -3.13 21.04 -10.78
N GLY A 74 -2.58 19.96 -11.32
CA GLY A 74 -1.84 18.97 -10.55
C GLY A 74 -0.48 19.45 -10.06
N VAL A 75 0.10 18.68 -9.17
CA VAL A 75 1.52 18.70 -8.84
C VAL A 75 2.05 17.29 -9.01
N THR A 76 3.18 17.15 -9.70
CA THR A 76 3.84 15.85 -9.89
C THR A 76 5.28 15.92 -9.43
N GLY A 77 5.62 15.14 -8.39
CA GLY A 77 7.00 14.87 -8.03
C GLY A 77 7.60 13.82 -8.97
N LEU A 78 8.79 14.06 -9.51
CA LEU A 78 9.47 13.17 -10.45
C LEU A 78 10.84 12.78 -9.90
N TYR A 79 11.19 11.50 -9.98
CA TYR A 79 12.52 11.02 -9.62
C TYR A 79 12.97 9.92 -10.57
N ALA A 80 14.24 9.96 -10.96
CA ALA A 80 14.89 8.91 -11.74
C ALA A 80 16.31 8.70 -11.22
N GLN A 81 16.76 7.45 -11.13
CA GLN A 81 18.14 7.15 -10.72
C GLN A 81 19.14 7.44 -11.84
N LYS A 82 18.75 7.13 -13.08
CA LYS A 82 19.52 7.39 -14.30
C LYS A 82 18.57 7.92 -15.36
N ILE A 83 18.87 9.09 -15.91
CA ILE A 83 18.09 9.72 -16.99
C ILE A 83 18.99 10.69 -17.74
N ASN A 84 18.86 10.76 -19.06
CA ASN A 84 19.57 11.77 -19.86
C ASN A 84 18.72 13.05 -20.02
N THR A 85 19.34 14.12 -20.53
CA THR A 85 18.68 15.44 -20.68
C THR A 85 17.43 15.38 -21.54
N ASN A 86 17.50 14.76 -22.72
CA ASN A 86 16.36 14.67 -23.66
C ASN A 86 15.17 13.90 -23.04
N GLN A 87 15.45 12.80 -22.34
CA GLN A 87 14.43 12.02 -21.63
C GLN A 87 13.79 12.85 -20.51
N LYS A 88 14.61 13.59 -19.75
CA LYS A 88 14.14 14.45 -18.66
C LYS A 88 13.24 15.56 -19.18
N GLU A 89 13.65 16.24 -20.24
CA GLU A 89 12.88 17.31 -20.90
C GLU A 89 11.56 16.76 -21.45
N PHE A 90 11.58 15.64 -22.17
CA PHE A 90 10.38 15.00 -22.71
C PHE A 90 9.36 14.67 -21.62
N ILE A 91 9.80 14.03 -20.53
CA ILE A 91 8.92 13.66 -19.41
C ILE A 91 8.39 14.91 -18.69
N THR A 92 9.23 15.93 -18.56
CA THR A 92 8.84 17.22 -17.97
C THR A 92 7.73 17.87 -18.78
N GLU A 93 7.91 17.97 -20.11
CA GLU A 93 6.89 18.51 -21.01
C GLU A 93 5.59 17.70 -20.94
N MET A 94 5.70 16.36 -20.95
CA MET A 94 4.55 15.47 -20.87
C MET A 94 3.71 15.72 -19.60
N PHE A 95 4.34 15.77 -18.42
CA PHE A 95 3.61 16.00 -17.17
C PHE A 95 3.20 17.46 -16.96
N ASN A 96 3.91 18.43 -17.55
CA ASN A 96 3.56 19.84 -17.47
C ASN A 96 2.24 20.20 -18.17
N LYS A 97 1.73 19.32 -19.03
CA LYS A 97 0.39 19.47 -19.63
C LYS A 97 -0.75 19.36 -18.62
N ILE A 98 -0.53 18.68 -17.50
CA ILE A 98 -1.58 18.37 -16.50
C ILE A 98 -1.20 18.76 -15.06
N SER A 99 0.05 19.17 -14.83
CA SER A 99 0.56 19.44 -13.49
C SER A 99 1.78 20.36 -13.50
N LYS A 100 2.12 20.98 -12.37
CA LYS A 100 3.46 21.53 -12.17
C LYS A 100 4.41 20.42 -11.73
N THR A 101 5.50 20.21 -12.47
CA THR A 101 6.47 19.14 -12.18
C THR A 101 7.63 19.59 -11.30
N PHE A 102 8.07 18.73 -10.39
CA PHE A 102 9.25 18.95 -9.55
C PHE A 102 10.17 17.74 -9.60
N TRP A 103 11.38 17.90 -10.14
CA TRP A 103 12.41 16.86 -10.12
C TRP A 103 13.10 16.82 -8.77
N LEU A 104 13.09 15.64 -8.15
CA LEU A 104 13.65 15.39 -6.83
C LEU A 104 15.08 14.88 -6.93
N THR A 105 15.86 15.09 -5.87
CA THR A 105 17.26 14.64 -5.83
C THR A 105 17.40 13.22 -5.31
N HIS A 106 16.49 12.78 -4.45
CA HIS A 106 16.47 11.45 -3.86
C HIS A 106 15.08 10.81 -3.95
N GLU A 107 15.04 9.49 -4.09
CA GLU A 107 13.78 8.75 -4.26
C GLU A 107 12.83 8.90 -3.06
N ASN A 108 13.39 8.94 -1.85
CA ASN A 108 12.62 9.03 -0.61
C ASN A 108 11.87 10.37 -0.48
N GLU A 109 12.27 11.42 -1.20
CA GLU A 109 11.57 12.69 -1.22
C GLU A 109 10.16 12.57 -1.83
N LEU A 110 9.88 11.52 -2.62
CA LEU A 110 8.53 11.22 -3.10
C LEU A 110 7.56 11.01 -1.93
N ASN A 111 8.04 10.50 -0.79
CA ASN A 111 7.21 10.34 0.41
C ASN A 111 6.83 11.71 1.02
N TYR A 112 7.68 12.73 0.88
CA TYR A 112 7.37 14.10 1.28
C TYR A 112 6.43 14.79 0.29
N ILE A 113 6.58 14.54 -1.02
CA ILE A 113 5.59 14.95 -2.02
C ILE A 113 4.21 14.35 -1.73
N ILE A 114 4.14 13.10 -1.28
CA ILE A 114 2.86 12.50 -0.86
C ILE A 114 2.22 13.30 0.27
N ALA A 115 3.00 13.70 1.27
CA ALA A 115 2.49 14.46 2.41
C ALA A 115 2.10 15.90 2.02
N ALA A 116 2.90 16.57 1.21
CA ALA A 116 2.76 17.99 0.88
C ALA A 116 1.84 18.27 -0.32
N ALA A 117 1.68 17.32 -1.24
CA ALA A 117 0.95 17.55 -2.50
C ALA A 117 -0.07 16.47 -2.82
N SER A 118 0.23 15.18 -2.64
CA SER A 118 -0.73 14.11 -3.02
C SER A 118 -1.88 13.96 -2.02
N SER A 119 -1.58 14.01 -0.72
CA SER A 119 -2.58 13.94 0.36
C SER A 119 -3.21 15.32 0.64
N ALA A 120 -2.52 16.39 0.29
CA ALA A 120 -2.91 17.76 0.63
C ALA A 120 -4.28 18.23 0.11
N PRO A 121 -4.78 17.80 -1.07
CA PRO A 121 -6.15 18.11 -1.50
C PRO A 121 -7.19 17.76 -0.43
N ALA A 122 -7.01 16.63 0.28
CA ALA A 122 -7.92 16.24 1.36
C ALA A 122 -7.85 17.20 2.55
N TYR A 123 -6.68 17.78 2.85
CA TYR A 123 -6.53 18.76 3.94
C TYR A 123 -7.28 20.05 3.58
N PHE A 124 -7.16 20.51 2.33
CA PHE A 124 -7.88 21.68 1.84
C PHE A 124 -9.39 21.43 1.76
N PHE A 125 -9.84 20.25 1.32
CA PHE A 125 -11.26 19.88 1.34
C PHE A 125 -11.83 19.85 2.76
N LEU A 126 -11.10 19.28 3.73
CA LEU A 126 -11.52 19.30 5.13
C LEU A 126 -11.61 20.73 5.67
N MET A 127 -10.65 21.59 5.34
CA MET A 127 -10.69 23.01 5.72
C MET A 127 -11.93 23.70 5.15
N MET A 128 -12.19 23.55 3.85
CA MET A 128 -13.36 24.11 3.19
C MET A 128 -14.67 23.57 3.77
N GLU A 129 -14.74 22.28 4.08
CA GLU A 129 -15.90 21.65 4.72
C GLU A 129 -16.17 22.25 6.11
N CYS A 130 -15.13 22.39 6.93
CA CYS A 130 -15.22 23.00 8.25
C CYS A 130 -15.66 24.47 8.17
N MET A 131 -15.10 25.24 7.22
CA MET A 131 -15.52 26.61 6.96
C MET A 131 -16.98 26.68 6.53
N GLN A 132 -17.42 25.77 5.65
CA GLN A 132 -18.80 25.74 5.15
C GLN A 132 -19.79 25.48 6.28
N LYS A 133 -19.52 24.48 7.13
CA LYS A 133 -20.37 24.16 8.28
C LYS A 133 -20.44 25.32 9.27
N SER A 134 -19.32 26.00 9.53
CA SER A 134 -19.29 27.16 10.43
C SER A 134 -20.03 28.37 9.85
N ALA A 135 -19.79 28.69 8.58
CA ALA A 135 -20.50 29.74 7.85
C ALA A 135 -22.03 29.54 7.86
N GLN A 136 -22.49 28.31 7.62
CA GLN A 136 -23.91 27.96 7.68
C GLN A 136 -24.49 28.14 9.09
N LYS A 137 -23.74 27.79 10.15
CA LYS A 137 -24.15 28.05 11.54
C LYS A 137 -24.25 29.54 11.86
N MET A 138 -23.46 30.38 11.18
CA MET A 138 -23.52 31.84 11.27
C MET A 138 -24.67 32.44 10.43
N GLY A 139 -25.46 31.63 9.74
CA GLY A 139 -26.63 32.06 8.97
C GLY A 139 -26.40 32.23 7.46
N LEU A 140 -25.23 31.86 6.93
CA LEU A 140 -24.99 31.93 5.48
C LEU A 140 -25.83 30.91 4.71
N ASN A 141 -26.34 31.34 3.55
CA ASN A 141 -27.23 30.53 2.74
C ASN A 141 -26.53 29.28 2.19
N LYS A 142 -27.18 28.13 2.37
CA LYS A 142 -26.70 26.83 1.89
C LYS A 142 -26.53 26.79 0.36
N THR A 143 -27.23 27.63 -0.39
CA THR A 143 -27.20 27.62 -1.86
C THR A 143 -25.87 28.10 -2.44
N TYR A 144 -25.23 29.12 -1.85
CA TYR A 144 -23.98 29.70 -2.39
C TYR A 144 -22.74 29.50 -1.51
N VAL A 145 -22.89 29.12 -0.23
CA VAL A 145 -21.77 29.05 0.73
C VAL A 145 -20.62 28.16 0.27
N LYS A 146 -20.91 27.06 -0.42
CA LYS A 146 -19.89 26.16 -0.99
C LYS A 146 -19.06 26.88 -2.06
N GLU A 147 -19.73 27.59 -2.97
CA GLU A 147 -19.08 28.32 -4.06
C GLU A 147 -18.26 29.50 -3.53
N LEU A 148 -18.81 30.25 -2.57
CA LEU A 148 -18.11 31.34 -1.88
C LEU A 148 -16.77 30.86 -1.32
N ILE A 149 -16.79 29.76 -0.55
CA ILE A 149 -15.58 29.23 0.09
C ILE A 149 -14.59 28.68 -0.94
N ALA A 150 -15.07 27.95 -1.94
CA ALA A 150 -14.22 27.42 -3.01
C ALA A 150 -13.54 28.55 -3.79
N GLN A 151 -14.27 29.62 -4.11
CA GLN A 151 -13.75 30.78 -4.81
C GLN A 151 -12.72 31.55 -3.97
N THR A 152 -12.97 31.72 -2.66
CA THR A 152 -11.99 32.34 -1.75
C THR A 152 -10.69 31.52 -1.66
N ALA A 153 -10.81 30.18 -1.59
CA ALA A 153 -9.65 29.30 -1.57
C ALA A 153 -8.84 29.39 -2.88
N LYS A 154 -9.54 29.35 -4.03
CA LYS A 154 -8.93 29.52 -5.36
C LYS A 154 -8.21 30.86 -5.49
N GLY A 155 -8.87 31.96 -5.15
CA GLY A 155 -8.28 33.30 -5.23
C GLY A 155 -7.04 33.46 -4.35
N SER A 156 -7.07 32.86 -3.15
CA SER A 156 -5.94 32.87 -2.22
C SER A 156 -4.74 32.09 -2.75
N ALA A 157 -4.97 30.93 -3.39
CA ALA A 157 -3.92 30.16 -4.06
C ALA A 157 -3.34 30.93 -5.27
N MET A 158 -4.19 31.56 -6.09
CA MET A 158 -3.76 32.36 -7.22
C MET A 158 -2.93 33.59 -6.79
N LEU A 159 -3.27 34.25 -5.68
CA LEU A 159 -2.47 35.33 -5.12
C LEU A 159 -1.07 34.87 -4.70
N ALA A 160 -0.98 33.68 -4.09
CA ALA A 160 0.29 33.07 -3.74
C ALA A 160 1.16 32.74 -4.97
N GLU A 161 0.54 32.30 -6.06
CA GLU A 161 1.25 32.05 -7.33
C GLU A 161 1.67 33.34 -8.03
N TYR A 162 0.82 34.35 -8.02
CA TYR A 162 1.11 35.65 -8.62
C TYR A 162 2.31 36.31 -7.92
N PHE A 163 2.31 36.33 -6.59
CA PHE A 163 3.41 36.84 -5.77
C PHE A 163 4.38 35.73 -5.33
N HIS A 164 4.85 34.93 -6.30
CA HIS A 164 5.75 33.79 -6.08
C HIS A 164 7.10 34.15 -5.42
N ASP A 165 7.52 35.41 -5.49
CA ASP A 165 8.72 35.96 -4.87
C ASP A 165 8.54 36.29 -3.38
N LYS A 166 7.30 36.33 -2.89
CA LYS A 166 6.97 36.68 -1.50
C LYS A 166 6.69 35.44 -0.67
N SER A 167 7.12 35.47 0.60
CA SER A 167 6.80 34.39 1.54
C SER A 167 5.31 34.40 1.92
N PHE A 168 4.76 33.23 2.25
CA PHE A 168 3.39 33.13 2.77
C PHE A 168 3.16 33.97 4.03
N GLN A 169 4.19 34.22 4.84
CA GLN A 169 4.11 35.11 5.99
C GLN A 169 3.83 36.55 5.58
N VAL A 170 4.49 37.04 4.52
CA VAL A 170 4.28 38.38 3.97
C VAL A 170 2.88 38.49 3.36
N LEU A 171 2.45 37.50 2.56
CA LEU A 171 1.11 37.49 1.97
C LEU A 171 0.00 37.49 3.04
N LYS A 172 0.18 36.71 4.10
CA LYS A 172 -0.72 36.72 5.26
C LYS A 172 -0.77 38.11 5.92
N HIS A 173 0.37 38.80 6.05
CA HIS A 173 0.40 40.12 6.67
C HIS A 173 -0.36 41.17 5.85
N HIS A 174 -0.32 41.11 4.52
CA HIS A 174 -1.06 42.03 3.64
C HIS A 174 -2.59 41.95 3.76
N VAL A 175 -3.14 40.83 4.22
CA VAL A 175 -4.60 40.64 4.38
C VAL A 175 -5.06 40.75 5.84
N VAL A 176 -4.17 41.12 6.76
CA VAL A 176 -4.45 41.27 8.19
C VAL A 176 -4.32 42.74 8.57
N SER A 177 -5.45 43.39 8.85
CA SER A 177 -5.47 44.71 9.48
C SER A 177 -5.35 44.60 11.01
N LYS A 178 -4.60 45.53 11.62
CA LYS A 178 -4.44 45.62 13.08
C LYS A 178 -5.80 45.82 13.75
N GLY A 179 -6.15 44.95 14.71
CA GLY A 179 -7.46 44.96 15.37
C GLY A 179 -8.65 44.52 14.49
N GLY A 180 -8.40 44.02 13.28
CA GLY A 180 -9.42 43.57 12.35
C GLY A 180 -9.95 42.16 12.61
N THR A 181 -10.97 41.76 11.84
CA THR A 181 -11.61 40.43 11.92
C THR A 181 -10.62 39.29 11.63
N THR A 182 -9.72 39.46 10.65
CA THR A 182 -8.70 38.46 10.30
C THR A 182 -7.73 38.23 11.46
N GLU A 183 -7.30 39.28 12.16
CA GLU A 183 -6.40 39.15 13.30
C GLU A 183 -7.05 38.36 14.44
N ALA A 184 -8.33 38.64 14.75
CA ALA A 184 -9.08 37.91 15.76
C ALA A 184 -9.19 36.41 15.45
N ALA A 185 -9.44 36.04 14.19
CA ALA A 185 -9.49 34.64 13.77
C ALA A 185 -8.11 33.95 13.88
N LEU A 186 -7.04 34.62 13.46
CA LEU A 186 -5.67 34.08 13.55
C LEU A 186 -5.21 33.87 15.00
N LYS A 187 -5.63 34.72 15.94
CA LYS A 187 -5.36 34.53 17.38
C LYS A 187 -5.95 33.20 17.89
N VAL A 188 -7.15 32.84 17.44
CA VAL A 188 -7.77 31.55 17.78
C VAL A 188 -6.95 30.39 17.21
N PHE A 189 -6.53 30.45 15.94
CA PHE A 189 -5.67 29.39 15.37
C PHE A 189 -4.35 29.21 16.13
N THR A 190 -3.74 30.30 16.60
CA THR A 190 -2.55 30.26 17.44
C THR A 190 -2.85 29.61 18.79
N GLN A 191 -3.93 30.01 19.46
CA GLN A 191 -4.35 29.45 20.75
C GLN A 191 -4.53 27.92 20.70
N TYR A 192 -5.09 27.41 19.61
CA TYR A 192 -5.31 25.97 19.42
C TYR A 192 -4.14 25.25 18.73
N ASN A 193 -2.96 25.88 18.63
CA ASN A 193 -1.75 25.30 18.06
C ASN A 193 -1.94 24.73 16.64
N PHE A 194 -2.59 25.48 15.76
CA PHE A 194 -2.87 25.06 14.39
C PHE A 194 -1.63 24.54 13.65
N GLN A 195 -0.47 25.20 13.82
CA GLN A 195 0.80 24.77 13.23
C GLN A 195 1.15 23.32 13.61
N LYS A 196 1.00 22.95 14.88
CA LYS A 196 1.31 21.61 15.39
C LYS A 196 0.35 20.55 14.86
N ILE A 197 -0.91 20.92 14.61
CA ILE A 197 -1.90 20.03 13.99
C ILE A 197 -1.48 19.71 12.56
N ILE A 198 -1.11 20.71 11.77
CA ILE A 198 -0.65 20.54 10.38
C ILE A 198 0.63 19.70 10.34
N GLU A 199 1.63 20.03 11.18
CA GLU A 199 2.89 19.29 11.28
C GLU A 199 2.65 17.79 11.55
N LYS A 200 1.88 17.46 12.59
CA LYS A 200 1.57 16.07 12.94
C LYS A 200 0.79 15.34 11.83
N SER A 201 -0.13 16.04 11.17
CA SER A 201 -0.94 15.46 10.09
C SER A 201 -0.08 15.12 8.88
N MET A 202 0.81 16.03 8.48
CA MET A 202 1.74 15.81 7.36
C MET A 202 2.76 14.72 7.69
N GLN A 203 3.30 14.70 8.91
CA GLN A 203 4.21 13.65 9.35
C GLN A 203 3.53 12.27 9.33
N ALA A 204 2.30 12.16 9.82
CA ALA A 204 1.54 10.91 9.77
C ALA A 204 1.32 10.40 8.34
N ALA A 205 1.08 11.31 7.38
CA ALA A 205 0.97 10.95 5.96
C ALA A 205 2.31 10.44 5.39
N ALA A 206 3.41 11.12 5.69
CA ALA A 206 4.76 10.71 5.26
C ALA A 206 5.16 9.35 5.87
N ASP A 207 4.92 9.16 7.18
CA ASP A 207 5.17 7.91 7.88
C ASP A 207 4.35 6.76 7.28
N LYS A 208 3.09 7.02 6.95
CA LYS A 208 2.23 6.02 6.30
C LYS A 208 2.71 5.66 4.90
N ALA A 209 3.17 6.63 4.11
CA ALA A 209 3.76 6.38 2.80
C ALA A 209 4.98 5.46 2.90
N LYS A 210 5.88 5.76 3.85
CA LYS A 210 7.05 4.92 4.16
C LYS A 210 6.65 3.53 4.65
N GLU A 211 5.61 3.40 5.47
CA GLU A 211 5.06 2.12 5.89
C GLU A 211 4.51 1.32 4.69
N ILE A 212 3.78 1.95 3.77
CA ILE A 212 3.25 1.29 2.56
C ILE A 212 4.41 0.79 1.69
N GLU A 213 5.47 1.58 1.52
CA GLU A 213 6.66 1.16 0.79
C GLU A 213 7.32 -0.09 1.40
N ASN A 214 7.35 -0.16 2.74
CA ASN A 214 7.90 -1.28 3.49
C ASN A 214 6.96 -2.51 3.55
N THR A 215 5.64 -2.32 3.65
CA THR A 215 4.62 -3.39 3.77
C THR A 215 4.15 -3.94 2.43
N SER A 216 4.41 -3.23 1.33
CA SER A 216 4.20 -3.73 -0.03
C SER A 216 5.09 -4.93 -0.38
N THR A 217 5.98 -5.37 0.51
CA THR A 217 6.70 -6.64 0.38
C THR A 217 5.95 -7.80 1.03
N THR A 218 5.37 -7.64 2.23
CA THR A 218 4.88 -8.76 3.05
C THR A 218 3.48 -9.26 2.66
N ASN A 219 2.51 -8.35 2.43
CA ASN A 219 1.19 -8.76 1.92
C ASN A 219 1.19 -9.07 0.42
N GLN A 220 2.10 -8.44 -0.32
CA GLN A 220 2.28 -8.72 -1.75
C GLN A 220 2.83 -10.12 -1.98
N ASN A 221 3.76 -10.59 -1.16
CA ASN A 221 4.27 -11.96 -1.27
C ASN A 221 3.15 -13.01 -1.10
N LYS A 222 2.20 -12.80 -0.17
CA LYS A 222 1.02 -13.67 -0.01
C LYS A 222 0.12 -13.67 -1.24
N ILE A 223 -0.17 -12.49 -1.78
CA ILE A 223 -1.02 -12.33 -2.95
C ILE A 223 -0.32 -12.87 -4.20
N ASN A 224 0.99 -12.70 -4.34
CA ASN A 224 1.79 -13.23 -5.45
C ASN A 224 1.82 -14.76 -5.43
N GLU A 225 2.06 -15.37 -4.26
CA GLU A 225 1.99 -16.85 -4.10
C GLU A 225 0.62 -17.38 -4.56
N LEU A 226 -0.47 -16.67 -4.23
CA LEU A 226 -1.83 -17.03 -4.63
C LEU A 226 -2.11 -16.80 -6.11
N LYS A 227 -1.79 -15.61 -6.64
CA LYS A 227 -2.04 -15.23 -8.04
C LYS A 227 -1.27 -16.10 -9.02
N GLU A 228 -0.01 -16.44 -8.74
CA GLU A 228 0.79 -17.27 -9.64
C GLU A 228 0.17 -18.68 -9.81
N LEU A 229 -0.35 -19.26 -8.73
CA LEU A 229 -0.98 -20.58 -8.76
C LEU A 229 -2.36 -20.57 -9.43
N LEU A 230 -3.16 -19.53 -9.19
CA LEU A 230 -4.46 -19.36 -9.85
C LEU A 230 -4.32 -19.09 -11.35
N TYR A 231 -3.36 -18.25 -11.74
CA TYR A 231 -3.05 -17.96 -13.14
C TYR A 231 -2.66 -19.23 -13.92
N LYS A 232 -1.77 -20.05 -13.36
CA LYS A 232 -1.39 -21.37 -13.93
C LYS A 232 -2.58 -22.30 -14.11
N SER A 233 -3.66 -22.08 -13.38
CA SER A 233 -4.89 -22.88 -13.41
C SER A 233 -6.00 -22.22 -14.23
N LYS A 234 -5.68 -21.18 -15.01
CA LYS A 234 -6.62 -20.40 -15.85
C LYS A 234 -7.75 -19.74 -15.07
N ILE A 235 -7.56 -19.49 -13.78
CA ILE A 235 -8.52 -18.74 -12.93
C ILE A 235 -8.07 -17.28 -12.87
N ASN A 236 -8.89 -16.37 -13.40
CA ASN A 236 -8.65 -14.94 -13.28
C ASN A 236 -9.18 -14.44 -11.93
N ALA A 237 -8.29 -13.93 -11.07
CA ALA A 237 -8.63 -13.49 -9.73
C ALA A 237 -8.46 -11.97 -9.58
N ILE A 238 -9.53 -11.30 -9.18
CA ILE A 238 -9.55 -9.87 -8.86
C ILE A 238 -9.45 -9.73 -7.34
N SER A 239 -8.55 -8.89 -6.83
CA SER A 239 -8.43 -8.74 -5.38
C SER A 239 -9.58 -7.89 -4.81
N GLN A 240 -9.97 -8.15 -3.56
CA GLN A 240 -10.96 -7.35 -2.84
C GLN A 240 -10.64 -5.84 -2.86
N LYS A 241 -9.35 -5.48 -2.77
CA LYS A 241 -8.87 -4.09 -2.83
C LYS A 241 -9.08 -3.48 -4.22
N ASP A 242 -9.04 -4.30 -5.27
CA ASP A 242 -9.25 -3.85 -6.64
C ASP A 242 -10.71 -3.44 -6.86
N LEU A 243 -11.65 -4.15 -6.22
CA LEU A 243 -13.10 -3.86 -6.22
C LEU A 243 -13.54 -2.81 -5.19
N TYR A 244 -12.62 -2.14 -4.48
CA TYR A 244 -12.91 -1.16 -3.43
C TYR A 244 -13.80 -1.68 -2.28
N ILE A 245 -13.82 -3.00 -2.08
CA ILE A 245 -14.60 -3.64 -1.04
C ILE A 245 -13.89 -3.44 0.31
N LYS A 246 -14.56 -2.77 1.25
CA LYS A 246 -14.03 -2.54 2.61
C LYS A 246 -13.74 -3.87 3.31
N LYS A 247 -12.74 -3.92 4.18
CA LYS A 247 -12.49 -5.12 5.00
C LYS A 247 -13.60 -5.28 6.02
N ILE A 248 -13.99 -6.54 6.26
CA ILE A 248 -14.90 -6.91 7.35
C ILE A 248 -14.08 -7.22 8.62
N VAL A 249 -14.70 -7.02 9.78
CA VAL A 249 -14.12 -7.39 11.06
C VAL A 249 -14.12 -8.93 11.19
N GLU A 250 -12.97 -9.47 11.57
CA GLU A 250 -12.74 -10.89 11.81
C GLU A 250 -12.80 -11.16 13.31
N SER A 251 -13.92 -11.71 13.81
CA SER A 251 -14.15 -11.94 15.23
C SER A 251 -14.40 -13.42 15.57
N ALA A 252 -14.30 -14.32 14.61
CA ALA A 252 -14.58 -15.73 14.85
C ALA A 252 -13.40 -16.45 15.51
N PRO A 253 -13.66 -17.49 16.32
CA PRO A 253 -12.64 -18.18 17.10
C PRO A 253 -11.72 -19.06 16.25
N THR A 254 -12.11 -19.44 15.03
CA THR A 254 -11.29 -20.31 14.16
C THR A 254 -10.86 -19.64 12.85
N PHE A 255 -9.77 -20.15 12.27
CA PHE A 255 -9.31 -19.74 10.94
C PHE A 255 -10.35 -20.02 9.85
N ILE A 256 -11.06 -21.14 9.94
CA ILE A 256 -12.07 -21.54 8.95
C ILE A 256 -13.23 -20.54 8.95
N GLU A 257 -13.75 -20.20 10.13
CA GLU A 257 -14.85 -19.23 10.24
C GLU A 257 -14.43 -17.84 9.77
N ASN A 258 -13.22 -17.37 10.11
CA ASN A 258 -12.73 -16.08 9.62
C ASN A 258 -12.58 -16.08 8.09
N ALA A 259 -12.06 -17.16 7.50
CA ALA A 259 -11.98 -17.30 6.05
C ALA A 259 -13.38 -17.26 5.40
N LEU A 260 -14.37 -17.95 5.98
CA LEU A 260 -15.76 -17.93 5.50
C LEU A 260 -16.39 -16.54 5.61
N ILE A 261 -16.24 -15.84 6.75
CA ILE A 261 -16.75 -14.48 6.94
C ILE A 261 -16.24 -13.56 5.83
N LYS A 262 -14.94 -13.63 5.55
CA LYS A 262 -14.30 -12.82 4.50
C LYS A 262 -14.79 -13.20 3.11
N ALA A 263 -14.88 -14.49 2.79
CA ALA A 263 -15.36 -14.97 1.50
C ALA A 263 -16.82 -14.53 1.25
N ARG A 264 -17.72 -14.79 2.22
CA ARG A 264 -19.13 -14.36 2.14
C ARG A 264 -19.26 -12.85 1.99
N HIS A 265 -18.51 -12.08 2.77
CA HIS A 265 -18.51 -10.63 2.65
C HIS A 265 -18.09 -10.14 1.26
N ALA A 266 -16.99 -10.69 0.73
CA ALA A 266 -16.52 -10.32 -0.61
C ALA A 266 -17.52 -10.75 -1.71
N SER A 267 -18.19 -11.89 -1.55
CA SER A 267 -19.14 -12.40 -2.55
C SER A 267 -20.41 -11.54 -2.68
N LYS A 268 -20.74 -10.71 -1.68
CA LYS A 268 -21.89 -9.78 -1.73
C LYS A 268 -21.81 -8.77 -2.87
N PHE A 269 -20.64 -8.64 -3.49
CA PHE A 269 -20.35 -7.71 -4.57
C PHE A 269 -20.46 -8.37 -5.97
N GLY A 270 -21.15 -9.51 -6.08
CA GLY A 270 -21.61 -10.05 -7.36
C GLY A 270 -20.67 -11.05 -8.04
N LEU A 271 -19.63 -11.52 -7.36
CA LEU A 271 -18.72 -12.56 -7.86
C LEU A 271 -18.57 -13.69 -6.82
N PRO A 272 -18.26 -14.92 -7.26
CA PRO A 272 -17.73 -15.93 -6.36
C PRO A 272 -16.47 -15.41 -5.65
N ALA A 273 -16.29 -15.79 -4.39
CA ALA A 273 -15.20 -15.26 -3.59
C ALA A 273 -14.39 -16.37 -2.93
N LEU A 274 -13.07 -16.25 -3.06
CA LEU A 274 -12.07 -17.04 -2.34
C LEU A 274 -11.42 -16.16 -1.28
N SER A 275 -11.34 -16.65 -0.04
CA SER A 275 -10.60 -15.98 1.03
C SER A 275 -9.72 -16.94 1.82
N ASP A 276 -8.61 -16.42 2.33
CA ASP A 276 -7.70 -17.12 3.23
C ASP A 276 -7.76 -16.58 4.65
N ASP A 277 -7.55 -17.46 5.63
CA ASP A 277 -7.09 -17.08 6.96
C ASP A 277 -5.92 -17.96 7.38
N SER A 278 -4.83 -17.33 7.79
CA SER A 278 -3.56 -18.01 8.02
C SER A 278 -2.90 -17.55 9.30
N GLY A 279 -2.21 -18.46 9.98
CA GLY A 279 -1.48 -18.13 11.19
C GLY A 279 -0.44 -19.17 11.60
N LEU A 280 0.35 -18.79 12.61
CA LEU A 280 1.27 -19.64 13.33
C LEU A 280 0.57 -20.22 14.56
N ILE A 281 0.67 -21.53 14.73
CA ILE A 281 0.17 -22.28 15.88
C ILE A 281 1.39 -22.91 16.55
N ILE A 282 1.63 -22.58 17.81
CA ILE A 282 2.72 -23.14 18.60
C ILE A 282 2.11 -24.02 19.68
N GLU A 283 2.49 -25.29 19.71
CA GLU A 283 1.90 -26.30 20.60
C GLU A 283 2.14 -25.92 22.07
N ALA A 284 3.38 -25.63 22.43
CA ALA A 284 3.78 -25.19 23.78
C ALA A 284 3.08 -23.91 24.28
N LEU A 285 2.51 -23.10 23.37
CA LEU A 285 1.77 -21.89 23.73
C LEU A 285 0.25 -22.07 23.63
N ASN A 286 -0.23 -23.32 23.70
CA ASN A 286 -1.65 -23.68 23.56
C ASN A 286 -2.25 -23.10 22.27
N GLY A 287 -1.51 -23.23 21.16
CA GLY A 287 -1.92 -22.80 19.83
C GLY A 287 -1.76 -21.30 19.54
N LYS A 288 -1.27 -20.50 20.49
CA LYS A 288 -0.95 -19.08 20.25
C LYS A 288 0.28 -18.94 19.33
N PRO A 289 0.37 -17.88 18.50
CA PRO A 289 -0.53 -16.74 18.40
C PRO A 289 -1.88 -17.03 17.71
N GLY A 290 -2.00 -18.11 16.94
CA GLY A 290 -3.27 -18.56 16.34
C GLY A 290 -3.86 -17.51 15.39
N ILE A 291 -5.18 -17.28 15.45
CA ILE A 291 -5.89 -16.26 14.66
C ILE A 291 -5.38 -14.83 14.90
N TYR A 292 -4.64 -14.60 15.99
CA TYR A 292 -4.02 -13.31 16.29
C TYR A 292 -2.61 -13.16 15.70
N SER A 293 -2.19 -14.07 14.81
CA SER A 293 -0.84 -14.09 14.24
C SER A 293 -0.34 -12.75 13.69
N SER A 294 -1.17 -11.99 12.97
CA SER A 294 -0.79 -10.68 12.44
C SER A 294 -0.84 -9.55 13.48
N ARG A 295 -1.50 -9.79 14.60
CA ARG A 295 -1.81 -8.79 15.64
C ARG A 295 -1.42 -9.28 17.04
N PHE A 296 -0.37 -10.09 17.15
CA PHE A 296 -0.01 -10.75 18.42
C PHE A 296 0.43 -9.74 19.48
N CYS A 297 0.96 -8.58 19.06
CA CYS A 297 1.25 -7.42 19.91
C CYS A 297 0.11 -6.37 19.96
N GLY A 298 -1.08 -6.68 19.46
CA GLY A 298 -2.22 -5.75 19.43
C GLY A 298 -2.15 -4.74 18.27
N LYS A 299 -2.69 -3.52 18.49
CA LYS A 299 -2.87 -2.50 17.43
C LYS A 299 -1.56 -2.03 16.76
N LEU A 300 -0.44 -2.07 17.48
CA LEU A 300 0.88 -1.65 16.99
C LEU A 300 1.75 -2.85 16.55
N SER A 301 1.12 -3.96 16.14
CA SER A 301 1.84 -5.14 15.73
C SER A 301 2.64 -4.90 14.44
N THR A 302 3.87 -5.39 14.46
CA THR A 302 4.77 -5.49 13.31
C THR A 302 5.32 -6.91 13.28
N ASP A 303 5.77 -7.40 12.12
CA ASP A 303 6.38 -8.73 12.04
C ASP A 303 7.52 -8.89 13.05
N ASN A 304 8.36 -7.85 13.18
CA ASN A 304 9.48 -7.83 14.14
C ASN A 304 9.04 -7.93 15.60
N ASN A 305 8.04 -7.16 16.05
CA ASN A 305 7.63 -7.24 17.45
C ASN A 305 6.83 -8.52 17.75
N ASN A 306 6.06 -9.03 16.79
CA ASN A 306 5.38 -10.31 16.90
C ASN A 306 6.38 -11.46 17.04
N ILE A 307 7.43 -11.48 16.21
CA ILE A 307 8.55 -12.42 16.32
C ILE A 307 9.20 -12.33 17.70
N LYS A 308 9.57 -11.13 18.15
CA LYS A 308 10.22 -10.93 19.46
C LYS A 308 9.35 -11.48 20.59
N LYS A 309 8.05 -11.18 20.57
CA LYS A 309 7.10 -11.68 21.56
C LYS A 309 6.95 -13.20 21.55
N VAL A 310 7.00 -13.82 20.37
CA VAL A 310 7.05 -15.29 20.26
C VAL A 310 8.34 -15.82 20.89
N LEU A 311 9.51 -15.31 20.52
CA LEU A 311 10.79 -15.79 21.04
C LEU A 311 10.91 -15.61 22.55
N GLU A 312 10.44 -14.48 23.08
CA GLU A 312 10.37 -14.21 24.53
C GLU A 312 9.50 -15.24 25.25
N LYS A 313 8.30 -15.54 24.72
CA LYS A 313 7.42 -16.56 25.29
C LYS A 313 7.97 -17.98 25.17
N MET A 314 8.84 -18.21 24.18
CA MET A 314 9.47 -19.50 23.95
C MET A 314 10.77 -19.70 24.75
N SER A 315 11.28 -18.68 25.46
CA SER A 315 12.61 -18.67 26.08
C SER A 315 12.87 -19.88 26.99
N ASN A 316 11.90 -20.26 27.81
CA ASN A 316 12.02 -21.35 28.79
C ASN A 316 11.76 -22.76 28.21
N PHE A 317 11.39 -22.87 26.93
CA PHE A 317 11.10 -24.16 26.30
C PHE A 317 12.34 -24.72 25.61
N LYS A 318 12.60 -26.01 25.85
CA LYS A 318 13.66 -26.79 25.18
C LYS A 318 13.33 -26.99 23.71
N MET A 319 14.33 -27.25 22.88
CA MET A 319 14.13 -27.43 21.43
C MET A 319 13.10 -28.53 21.08
N SER A 320 13.02 -29.58 21.89
CA SER A 320 12.03 -30.66 21.76
C SER A 320 10.59 -30.24 22.05
N GLU A 321 10.36 -29.05 22.61
CA GLU A 321 9.02 -28.54 22.96
C GLU A 321 8.55 -27.44 22.00
N ARG A 322 9.41 -27.02 21.07
CA ARG A 322 9.16 -25.86 20.19
C ARG A 322 8.38 -26.20 18.93
N HIS A 323 7.59 -27.25 18.96
CA HIS A 323 6.79 -27.68 17.81
C HIS A 323 5.79 -26.60 17.41
N ALA A 324 5.75 -26.30 16.11
CA ALA A 324 4.87 -25.32 15.55
C ALA A 324 4.40 -25.70 14.15
N GLN A 325 3.27 -25.13 13.75
CA GLN A 325 2.76 -25.27 12.40
C GLN A 325 2.28 -23.93 11.87
N LEU A 326 2.58 -23.68 10.59
CA LEU A 326 1.89 -22.66 9.82
C LEU A 326 0.65 -23.29 9.21
N TYR A 327 -0.48 -22.65 9.45
CA TYR A 327 -1.81 -23.11 9.06
C TYR A 327 -2.45 -22.09 8.10
N CYS A 328 -3.17 -22.56 7.09
CA CYS A 328 -4.00 -21.75 6.21
C CYS A 328 -5.32 -22.48 5.95
N ALA A 329 -6.43 -21.84 6.29
CA ALA A 329 -7.75 -22.19 5.80
C ALA A 329 -8.06 -21.34 4.57
N LEU A 330 -8.62 -21.97 3.55
CA LEU A 330 -9.23 -21.31 2.41
C LEU A 330 -10.71 -21.64 2.36
N ALA A 331 -11.53 -20.62 2.14
CA ALA A 331 -12.96 -20.75 1.93
C ALA A 331 -13.32 -20.15 0.57
N TYR A 332 -14.05 -20.91 -0.23
CA TYR A 332 -14.65 -20.47 -1.48
C TYR A 332 -16.16 -20.56 -1.38
N VAL A 333 -16.84 -19.49 -1.79
CA VAL A 333 -18.29 -19.40 -1.87
C VAL A 333 -18.70 -18.94 -3.26
N ARG A 334 -19.76 -19.54 -3.82
CA ARG A 334 -20.31 -19.13 -5.12
C ARG A 334 -21.14 -17.85 -5.01
N PHE A 335 -21.84 -17.70 -3.89
CA PHE A 335 -22.66 -16.55 -3.52
C PHE A 335 -22.65 -16.39 -1.99
N PRO A 336 -23.12 -15.27 -1.42
CA PRO A 336 -22.88 -14.97 0.01
C PRO A 336 -23.52 -15.98 0.98
N GLU A 337 -24.67 -16.55 0.63
CA GLU A 337 -25.42 -17.52 1.43
C GLU A 337 -25.15 -18.98 1.01
N ASP A 338 -24.08 -19.24 0.26
CA ASP A 338 -23.74 -20.59 -0.23
C ASP A 338 -23.81 -21.63 0.91
N PRO A 339 -24.73 -22.62 0.84
CA PRO A 339 -24.93 -23.61 1.88
C PRO A 339 -23.87 -24.72 1.84
N THR A 340 -23.14 -24.84 0.72
CA THR A 340 -22.10 -25.86 0.52
C THR A 340 -20.78 -25.20 0.11
N PRO A 341 -20.20 -24.33 0.96
CA PRO A 341 -18.93 -23.67 0.66
C PRO A 341 -17.80 -24.69 0.54
N ILE A 342 -16.88 -24.46 -0.39
CA ILE A 342 -15.69 -25.31 -0.49
C ILE A 342 -14.66 -24.80 0.51
N ILE A 343 -14.32 -25.65 1.48
CA ILE A 343 -13.31 -25.36 2.49
C ILE A 343 -12.15 -26.35 2.30
N VAL A 344 -10.93 -25.82 2.34
CA VAL A 344 -9.71 -26.63 2.34
C VAL A 344 -8.67 -26.04 3.27
N GLU A 345 -7.81 -26.91 3.78
CA GLU A 345 -6.76 -26.55 4.71
C GLU A 345 -5.38 -26.97 4.18
N GLY A 346 -4.38 -26.17 4.52
CA GLY A 346 -2.99 -26.47 4.29
C GLY A 346 -2.17 -26.21 5.54
N PHE A 347 -1.20 -27.08 5.78
CA PHE A 347 -0.31 -27.01 6.92
C PHE A 347 1.15 -27.25 6.52
N LEU A 348 2.04 -26.61 7.27
CA LEU A 348 3.49 -26.80 7.20
C LEU A 348 3.99 -26.92 8.64
N LYS A 349 4.45 -28.12 9.00
CA LYS A 349 5.04 -28.41 10.31
C LYS A 349 6.50 -27.92 10.35
N GLY A 350 6.92 -27.47 11.52
CA GLY A 350 8.27 -26.99 11.78
C GLY A 350 8.51 -26.78 13.27
N THR A 351 9.55 -26.03 13.58
CA THR A 351 9.98 -25.76 14.95
C THR A 351 10.30 -24.29 15.10
N ILE A 352 9.99 -23.68 16.24
CA ILE A 352 10.40 -22.31 16.53
C ILE A 352 11.87 -22.27 16.89
N ALA A 353 12.65 -21.50 16.14
CA ALA A 353 14.06 -21.28 16.39
C ALA A 353 14.33 -20.54 17.71
N GLN A 354 15.56 -20.62 18.20
CA GLN A 354 16.02 -19.80 19.33
C GLN A 354 16.46 -18.39 18.91
N CYS A 355 16.80 -18.21 17.63
CA CYS A 355 17.28 -16.96 17.08
C CYS A 355 16.53 -16.60 15.79
N ILE A 356 16.60 -15.33 15.42
CA ILE A 356 16.04 -14.82 14.17
C ILE A 356 17.06 -15.07 13.04
N SER A 357 16.61 -15.62 11.92
CA SER A 357 17.42 -15.76 10.71
C SER A 357 18.02 -14.41 10.29
N LYS A 358 19.26 -14.43 9.81
CA LYS A 358 19.90 -13.25 9.19
C LYS A 358 19.39 -12.97 7.78
N SER A 359 18.59 -13.87 7.21
CA SER A 359 17.97 -13.67 5.90
C SER A 359 17.07 -12.43 5.90
N LYS A 360 17.19 -11.62 4.85
CA LYS A 360 16.29 -10.48 4.60
C LYS A 360 15.02 -10.89 3.83
N ASN A 361 14.89 -12.18 3.51
CA ASN A 361 13.75 -12.73 2.78
C ASN A 361 12.68 -13.28 3.76
N GLY A 362 11.48 -13.55 3.24
CA GLY A 362 10.36 -14.05 4.03
C GLY A 362 9.49 -12.94 4.64
N PHE A 363 8.42 -13.34 5.32
CA PHE A 363 7.47 -12.43 5.97
C PHE A 363 6.81 -13.08 7.19
N GLY A 364 6.20 -12.28 8.06
CA GLY A 364 5.54 -12.79 9.26
C GLY A 364 6.54 -13.54 10.15
N TYR A 365 6.29 -14.83 10.39
CA TYR A 365 7.11 -15.67 11.26
C TYR A 365 8.16 -16.51 10.51
N ASP A 366 8.30 -16.37 9.19
CA ASP A 366 9.30 -17.12 8.40
C ASP A 366 10.73 -17.06 9.00
N PRO A 367 11.22 -15.92 9.54
CA PRO A 367 12.57 -15.81 10.09
C PRO A 367 12.85 -16.65 11.34
N ILE A 368 11.83 -17.16 12.01
CA ILE A 368 11.96 -18.00 13.20
C ILE A 368 11.35 -19.40 13.01
N PHE A 369 10.85 -19.70 11.81
CA PHE A 369 10.18 -20.96 11.52
C PHE A 369 11.18 -21.93 10.86
N PHE A 370 11.75 -22.83 11.65
CA PHE A 370 12.76 -23.77 11.21
C PHE A 370 12.15 -25.03 10.62
N LEU A 371 12.67 -25.45 9.47
CA LEU A 371 12.25 -26.65 8.76
C LEU A 371 13.29 -27.76 8.91
N VAL A 372 13.04 -28.70 9.84
CA VAL A 372 13.96 -29.81 10.16
C VAL A 372 14.40 -30.57 8.91
N LYS A 373 13.47 -30.93 8.01
CA LYS A 373 13.76 -31.68 6.78
C LYS A 373 14.73 -30.95 5.83
N TYR A 374 14.75 -29.62 5.85
CA TYR A 374 15.53 -28.80 4.93
C TYR A 374 16.76 -28.19 5.59
N ASN A 375 16.91 -28.35 6.92
CA ASN A 375 17.91 -27.71 7.75
C ASN A 375 18.04 -26.20 7.47
N LYS A 376 16.90 -25.51 7.31
CA LYS A 376 16.81 -24.09 6.94
C LYS A 376 15.64 -23.41 7.65
N MET A 377 15.78 -22.13 7.91
CA MET A 377 14.65 -21.27 8.23
C MET A 377 13.77 -21.10 6.99
N LEU A 378 12.47 -20.93 7.18
CA LEU A 378 11.54 -20.69 6.08
C LEU A 378 11.89 -19.39 5.31
N SER A 379 12.45 -18.40 6.00
CA SER A 379 12.99 -17.16 5.41
C SER A 379 14.22 -17.36 4.52
N GLU A 380 14.89 -18.51 4.59
CA GLU A 380 16.10 -18.80 3.80
C GLU A 380 15.77 -19.49 2.49
N LEU A 381 14.51 -19.91 2.30
CA LEU A 381 14.05 -20.48 1.05
C LEU A 381 13.78 -19.38 0.01
N THR A 382 14.12 -19.67 -1.24
CA THR A 382 13.68 -18.87 -2.37
C THR A 382 12.16 -18.95 -2.54
N LEU A 383 11.56 -17.99 -3.23
CA LEU A 383 10.12 -18.02 -3.54
C LEU A 383 9.72 -19.33 -4.26
N LYS A 384 10.54 -19.80 -5.20
CA LYS A 384 10.31 -21.04 -5.95
C LYS A 384 10.32 -22.28 -5.05
N GLU A 385 11.22 -22.36 -4.07
CA GLU A 385 11.24 -23.44 -3.09
C GLU A 385 10.04 -23.35 -2.15
N LYS A 386 9.73 -22.14 -1.66
CA LYS A 386 8.61 -21.89 -0.76
C LYS A 386 7.27 -22.28 -1.39
N ILE A 387 7.03 -21.93 -2.65
CA ILE A 387 5.82 -22.31 -3.39
C ILE A 387 5.63 -23.84 -3.45
N LYS A 388 6.71 -24.63 -3.44
CA LYS A 388 6.59 -26.10 -3.46
C LYS A 388 6.04 -26.66 -2.14
N ILE A 389 6.38 -26.06 -1.01
CA ILE A 389 6.18 -26.67 0.32
C ILE A 389 5.21 -25.91 1.22
N SER A 390 4.91 -24.65 0.92
CA SER A 390 4.14 -23.79 1.81
C SER A 390 2.74 -24.33 2.07
N HIS A 391 2.26 -24.09 3.29
CA HIS A 391 0.90 -24.39 3.72
C HIS A 391 -0.14 -23.75 2.79
N ARG A 392 0.09 -22.49 2.34
CA ARG A 392 -0.77 -21.81 1.36
C ARG A 392 -0.81 -22.53 0.03
N SER A 393 0.35 -22.83 -0.56
CA SER A 393 0.41 -23.55 -1.85
C SER A 393 -0.30 -24.90 -1.79
N LYS A 394 -0.17 -25.62 -0.67
CA LYS A 394 -0.91 -26.87 -0.45
C LYS A 394 -2.42 -26.65 -0.40
N ALA A 395 -2.88 -25.64 0.36
CA ALA A 395 -4.30 -25.30 0.43
C ALA A 395 -4.84 -24.90 -0.95
N ILE A 396 -4.13 -24.05 -1.68
CA ILE A 396 -4.53 -23.56 -3.00
C ILE A 396 -4.63 -24.70 -4.01
N LYS A 397 -3.65 -25.60 -4.07
CA LYS A 397 -3.71 -26.77 -4.97
C LYS A 397 -4.93 -27.66 -4.67
N LYS A 398 -5.27 -27.86 -3.38
CA LYS A 398 -6.49 -28.58 -2.98
C LYS A 398 -7.75 -27.82 -3.42
N MET A 399 -7.77 -26.50 -3.23
CA MET A 399 -8.90 -25.64 -3.61
C MET A 399 -9.15 -25.70 -5.11
N ILE A 400 -8.11 -25.48 -5.92
CA ILE A 400 -8.19 -25.52 -7.38
C ILE A 400 -8.71 -26.88 -7.86
N LYS A 401 -8.18 -27.99 -7.30
CA LYS A 401 -8.68 -29.32 -7.63
C LYS A 401 -10.18 -29.44 -7.37
N LYS A 402 -10.68 -28.94 -6.24
CA LYS A 402 -12.12 -28.96 -5.90
C LYS A 402 -12.96 -28.01 -6.73
N ILE A 403 -12.44 -26.85 -7.14
CA ILE A 403 -13.16 -25.87 -7.98
C ILE A 403 -13.26 -26.36 -9.42
N ILE A 404 -12.24 -27.07 -9.94
CA ILE A 404 -12.25 -27.58 -11.32
C ILE A 404 -13.03 -28.91 -11.42
N SER A 405 -13.08 -29.70 -10.35
CA SER A 405 -13.78 -30.99 -10.35
C SER A 405 -15.28 -30.91 -10.08
N ASN A 406 -15.80 -29.73 -9.73
CA ASN A 406 -17.22 -29.43 -9.52
C ASN A 406 -17.62 -28.36 -10.53
#